data_AF-A0A848W712-F1
#
_entry.id   AF-A0A848W712-F1
#
_cell.length_a   1.000
_cell.length_b   1.000
_cell.length_c   1.000
_cell.angle_alpha   90.00
_cell.angle_beta   90.00
_cell.angle_gamma   90.00
#
_symmetry.space_group_name_H-M   'P 1'
#
loop_
_entity.id
_entity.type
_entity.pdbx_description
1 polymer ?
#
loop_
_entity_poly.entity_id
_entity_poly.type
_entity_poly.pdbx_seq_one_letter_code
_entity_poly.pdbx_strand_id
1 'polypeptide(L)'
;MAIRRIAQEHEAKLTSVGAQSVAGKVECKTYGDGERALEAKVRDLGDVAPEYPLQLFLNDALVGELERTRNKAELELDSRDGDPVPSCAAGDRVELRSGELILTSGVFYVD
;
A
#
# COMPACT_ATOMS: atom_id res chain seq x y z
N MET A 1 19.65 -13.59 -16.28
CA MET A 1 18.54 -12.79 -15.72
C MET A 1 18.13 -11.77 -16.76
N ALA A 2 16.90 -11.81 -17.26
CA ALA A 2 16.36 -10.73 -18.09
C ALA A 2 16.04 -9.54 -17.16
N ILE A 3 16.59 -8.36 -17.45
CA ILE A 3 16.23 -7.14 -16.75
C ILE A 3 14.81 -6.79 -17.18
N ARG A 4 13.88 -6.74 -16.23
CA ARG A 4 12.49 -6.35 -16.49
C ARG A 4 12.42 -4.85 -16.61
N ARG A 5 11.78 -4.38 -17.67
CA ARG A 5 11.51 -2.97 -17.85
C ARG A 5 10.19 -2.64 -17.14
N ILE A 6 10.26 -1.75 -16.16
CA ILE A 6 9.07 -1.11 -15.60
C ILE A 6 8.44 -0.28 -16.72
N ALA A 7 7.16 -0.55 -17.00
CA ALA A 7 6.41 0.19 -18.01
C ALA A 7 5.73 1.41 -17.39
N GLN A 8 5.20 1.26 -16.17
CA GLN A 8 4.57 2.32 -15.39
C GLN A 8 4.85 2.10 -13.90
N GLU A 9 5.02 3.20 -13.19
CA GLU A 9 5.21 3.23 -11.75
C GLU A 9 4.40 4.39 -11.17
N HIS A 10 3.71 4.10 -10.07
CA HIS A 10 2.94 5.06 -9.31
C HIS A 10 3.32 4.96 -7.84
N GLU A 11 3.53 6.10 -7.20
CA GLU A 11 3.79 6.20 -5.77
C GLU A 11 2.68 6.99 -5.08
N ALA A 12 2.31 6.58 -3.88
CA ALA A 12 1.49 7.35 -2.96
C ALA A 12 2.20 7.47 -1.61
N LYS A 13 2.43 8.71 -1.16
CA LYS A 13 2.89 8.98 0.21
C LYS A 13 1.70 9.00 1.15
N LEU A 14 1.76 8.18 2.19
CA LEU A 14 0.72 8.08 3.20
C LEU A 14 0.94 9.13 4.28
N THR A 15 -0.03 10.01 4.43
CA THR A 15 -0.07 11.05 5.47
C THR A 15 -1.07 10.65 6.54
N SER A 16 -0.70 10.86 7.80
CA SER A 16 -1.55 10.56 8.94
C SER A 16 -2.89 11.31 8.88
N VAL A 17 -3.96 10.61 9.25
CA VAL A 17 -5.29 11.17 9.43
C VAL A 17 -5.58 11.20 10.93
N GLY A 18 -5.54 12.39 11.54
CA GLY A 18 -5.78 12.57 12.97
C GLY A 18 -4.51 12.62 13.82
N ALA A 19 -4.61 12.15 15.07
CA ALA A 19 -3.55 12.34 16.07
C ALA A 19 -2.42 11.31 16.01
N GLN A 20 -2.67 10.14 15.42
CA GLN A 20 -1.67 9.08 15.31
C GLN A 20 -0.65 9.45 14.23
N SER A 21 0.65 9.40 14.56
CA SER A 21 1.72 9.78 13.63
C SER A 21 2.20 8.58 12.83
N VAL A 22 1.31 7.98 12.03
CA VAL A 22 1.67 6.86 11.14
C VAL A 22 2.16 7.42 9.81
N ALA A 23 3.34 6.99 9.38
CA ALA A 23 3.93 7.37 8.10
C ALA A 23 4.10 6.14 7.22
N GLY A 24 3.98 6.32 5.90
CA GLY A 24 4.22 5.23 4.97
C GLY A 24 4.24 5.65 3.52
N LYS A 25 4.43 4.66 2.66
CA LYS A 25 4.30 4.79 1.22
C LYS A 25 3.68 3.54 0.62
N VAL A 26 3.10 3.70 -0.55
CA VAL A 26 2.63 2.62 -1.40
C VAL A 26 3.19 2.82 -2.79
N GLU A 27 3.80 1.79 -3.34
CA GLU A 27 4.35 1.76 -4.69
C GLU A 27 3.60 0.71 -5.50
N CYS A 28 3.26 1.05 -6.73
CA CYS A 28 2.55 0.18 -7.65
C CYS A 28 3.27 0.19 -9.00
N LYS A 29 3.65 -0.98 -9.47
CA LYS A 29 4.46 -1.17 -10.69
C LYS A 29 3.69 -2.02 -11.68
N THR A 30 3.67 -1.60 -12.93
CA THR A 30 3.27 -2.42 -14.07
C THR A 30 4.48 -2.65 -14.96
N TYR A 31 4.76 -3.92 -15.26
CA TYR A 31 5.87 -4.32 -16.11
C TYR A 31 5.45 -4.41 -17.59
N GLY A 32 6.41 -4.43 -18.50
CA GLY A 32 6.15 -4.46 -19.94
C GLY A 32 5.41 -5.70 -20.46
N ASP A 33 5.36 -6.78 -19.68
CA ASP A 33 4.60 -8.01 -19.94
C ASP A 33 3.18 -7.99 -19.33
N GLY A 34 2.80 -6.91 -18.65
CA GLY A 34 1.49 -6.75 -18.02
C GLY A 34 1.42 -7.27 -16.58
N GLU A 35 2.48 -7.89 -16.06
CA GLU A 35 2.61 -8.25 -14.65
C GLU A 35 2.60 -6.99 -13.77
N ARG A 36 2.13 -7.14 -12.54
CA ARG A 36 2.01 -6.06 -11.58
C ARG A 36 2.60 -6.45 -10.24
N ALA A 37 3.11 -5.44 -9.54
CA ALA A 37 3.51 -5.57 -8.16
C ALA A 37 2.99 -4.37 -7.36
N LEU A 38 2.59 -4.61 -6.12
CA LEU A 38 2.22 -3.58 -5.16
C LEU A 38 2.96 -3.81 -3.86
N GLU A 39 3.56 -2.75 -3.34
CA GLU A 39 4.29 -2.75 -2.07
C GLU A 39 3.78 -1.61 -1.20
N ALA A 40 3.31 -1.92 0.00
CA ALA A 40 2.94 -0.92 1.00
C ALA A 40 3.81 -1.09 2.23
N LYS A 41 4.43 -0.01 2.68
CA LYS A 41 5.29 0.01 3.88
C LYS A 41 4.89 1.15 4.79
N VAL A 42 4.59 0.82 6.04
CA VAL A 42 4.19 1.78 7.07
C VAL A 42 5.01 1.60 8.34
N ARG A 43 5.18 2.69 9.08
CA ARG A 43 5.95 2.75 10.33
C ARG A 43 5.26 3.66 11.34
N ASP A 44 5.81 3.68 12.54
CA ASP A 44 5.36 4.53 13.66
C ASP A 44 3.95 4.13 14.15
N LEU A 45 3.72 2.82 14.18
CA LEU A 45 2.48 2.16 14.63
C LEU A 45 2.39 1.98 16.16
N GLY A 46 3.21 2.66 16.95
CA GLY A 46 3.33 2.43 18.40
C GLY A 46 2.01 2.61 19.17
N ASP A 47 1.19 3.57 18.73
CA ASP A 47 -0.09 3.92 19.36
C ASP A 47 -1.31 3.31 18.62
N VAL A 48 -1.08 2.42 17.67
CA VAL A 48 -2.14 1.73 16.93
C VAL A 48 -2.47 0.43 17.65
N ALA A 49 -3.74 0.22 17.97
CA ALA A 49 -4.21 -0.98 18.65
C ALA A 49 -3.82 -2.26 17.87
N PRO A 50 -3.20 -3.28 18.51
CA PRO A 50 -2.77 -4.51 17.83
C PRO A 50 -3.89 -5.51 17.59
N GLU A 51 -5.05 -5.38 18.25
CA GLU A 51 -6.18 -6.30 18.06
C GLU A 51 -6.88 -6.17 16.69
N TYR A 52 -6.70 -5.04 15.99
CA TYR A 52 -7.32 -4.80 14.70
C TYR A 52 -6.29 -4.99 13.57
N PRO A 53 -6.64 -5.74 12.50
CA PRO A 53 -5.76 -5.90 11.36
C PRO A 53 -5.51 -4.54 10.68
N LEU A 54 -4.33 -4.42 10.08
CA LEU A 54 -3.98 -3.26 9.25
C LEU A 54 -4.31 -3.59 7.81
N GLN A 55 -5.25 -2.86 7.23
CA GLN A 55 -5.78 -3.16 5.91
C GLN A 55 -5.52 -2.02 4.95
N LEU A 56 -5.05 -2.35 3.74
CA LEU A 56 -4.86 -1.40 2.65
C LEU A 56 -6.10 -1.36 1.78
N PHE A 57 -6.60 -0.16 1.51
CA PHE A 57 -7.71 0.08 0.61
C PHE A 57 -7.26 0.96 -0.56
N LEU A 58 -7.72 0.62 -1.77
CA LEU A 58 -7.56 1.41 -2.99
C LEU A 58 -8.95 1.77 -3.50
N ASN A 59 -9.28 3.06 -3.57
CA ASN A 59 -10.60 3.54 -3.98
C ASN A 59 -11.76 2.79 -3.26
N ASP A 60 -11.65 2.66 -1.94
CA ASP A 60 -12.57 1.93 -1.06
C ASP A 60 -12.64 0.40 -1.24
N ALA A 61 -11.89 -0.19 -2.19
CA ALA A 61 -11.75 -1.63 -2.32
C ALA A 61 -10.60 -2.15 -1.46
N LEU A 62 -10.84 -3.22 -0.70
CA LEU A 62 -9.80 -3.90 0.09
C LEU A 62 -8.78 -4.53 -0.86
N VAL A 63 -7.52 -4.16 -0.69
CA VAL A 63 -6.38 -4.73 -1.44
C VAL A 63 -5.78 -5.91 -0.67
N GLY A 64 -5.55 -5.74 0.63
CA GLY A 64 -4.92 -6.77 1.45
C GLY A 64 -4.67 -6.31 2.87
N GLU A 65 -4.20 -7.24 3.69
CA GLU A 65 -3.78 -6.99 5.08
C GLU A 65 -2.26 -6.86 5.14
N LEU A 66 -1.76 -5.85 5.85
CA LEU A 66 -0.33 -5.68 6.09
C LEU A 66 0.12 -6.56 7.26
N GLU A 67 1.22 -7.28 7.06
CA GLU A 67 1.87 -8.04 8.11
C GLU A 67 2.55 -7.09 9.10
N ARG A 68 2.08 -7.10 10.35
CA ARG A 68 2.58 -6.22 11.39
C ARG A 68 3.77 -6.81 12.13
N THR A 69 4.87 -6.06 12.18
CA THR A 69 6.07 -6.39 12.96
C THR A 69 6.48 -5.21 13.84
N ARG A 70 6.16 -5.29 15.14
CA ARG A 70 6.44 -4.24 16.14
C ARG A 70 5.87 -2.88 15.71
N ASN A 71 6.74 -1.94 15.35
CA ASN A 71 6.41 -0.57 14.99
C ASN A 71 6.29 -0.35 13.47
N LYS A 72 6.20 -1.43 12.68
CA LYS A 72 6.11 -1.42 11.22
C LYS A 72 5.06 -2.40 10.74
N ALA A 73 4.55 -2.17 9.54
CA ALA A 73 3.77 -3.18 8.82
C ALA A 73 4.04 -3.07 7.33
N GLU A 74 3.99 -4.21 6.64
CA GLU A 74 4.33 -4.31 5.22
C GLU A 74 3.34 -5.22 4.50
N LEU A 75 3.03 -4.90 3.25
CA LEU A 75 2.28 -5.74 2.32
C LEU A 75 3.05 -5.77 1.00
N GLU A 76 3.31 -6.95 0.49
CA GLU A 76 3.92 -7.18 -0.81
C GLU A 76 3.01 -8.12 -1.59
N LEU A 77 2.62 -7.71 -2.80
CA LEU A 77 1.82 -8.51 -3.73
C LEU A 77 2.51 -8.52 -5.08
N ASP A 78 2.66 -9.70 -5.69
CA ASP A 78 3.19 -9.87 -7.05
C ASP A 78 2.29 -10.81 -7.85
N SER A 79 1.78 -10.35 -8.99
CA SER A 79 0.84 -11.13 -9.80
C SER A 79 1.43 -12.45 -10.31
N ARG A 80 2.76 -12.58 -10.34
CA ARG A 80 3.44 -13.82 -10.71
C ARG A 80 3.36 -14.91 -9.66
N ASP A 81 3.26 -14.50 -8.41
CA ASP A 81 3.10 -15.42 -7.29
C ASP A 81 1.62 -15.83 -7.14
N GLY A 82 0.75 -15.30 -8.01
CA GLY A 82 -0.69 -15.56 -8.03
C GLY A 82 -1.50 -14.53 -7.25
N ASP A 83 -0.85 -13.48 -6.73
CA ASP A 83 -1.52 -12.48 -5.92
C ASP A 83 -2.47 -11.60 -6.75
N PRO A 84 -3.63 -11.23 -6.20
CA PRO A 84 -4.52 -10.27 -6.83
C PRO A 84 -3.96 -8.84 -6.70
N VAL A 85 -3.12 -8.42 -7.64
CA VAL A 85 -2.58 -7.06 -7.68
C VAL A 85 -3.51 -6.11 -8.47
N PRO A 86 -4.08 -5.06 -7.83
CA PRO A 86 -4.94 -4.11 -8.53
C PRO A 86 -4.14 -3.27 -9.54
N SER A 87 -4.84 -2.72 -10.53
CA SER A 87 -4.27 -1.62 -11.32
C SER A 87 -4.33 -0.33 -10.51
N CYS A 88 -3.20 0.38 -10.40
CA CYS A 88 -3.15 1.71 -9.81
C CYS A 88 -2.93 2.75 -10.91
N ALA A 89 -3.56 3.90 -10.77
CA ALA A 89 -3.42 5.04 -11.65
C ALA A 89 -3.19 6.32 -10.83
N ALA A 90 -2.59 7.32 -11.45
CA ALA A 90 -2.47 8.64 -10.85
C ALA A 90 -3.87 9.21 -10.52
N GLY A 91 -4.04 9.72 -9.30
CA GLY A 91 -5.31 10.18 -8.77
C GLY A 91 -6.06 9.13 -7.93
N ASP A 92 -5.67 7.85 -7.98
CA ASP A 92 -6.27 6.83 -7.11
C ASP A 92 -5.97 7.12 -5.64
N ARG A 93 -6.98 6.96 -4.80
CA ARG A 93 -6.89 7.14 -3.35
C ARG A 93 -6.48 5.84 -2.70
N VAL A 94 -5.48 5.91 -1.82
CA VAL A 94 -5.04 4.79 -1.01
C VAL A 94 -5.18 5.12 0.47
N GLU A 95 -5.59 4.14 1.26
CA GLU A 95 -5.81 4.30 2.69
C GLU A 95 -5.30 3.10 3.48
N LEU A 96 -4.71 3.39 4.62
CA LEU A 96 -4.46 2.40 5.64
C LEU A 96 -5.56 2.50 6.71
N ARG A 97 -6.27 1.41 6.94
CA ARG A 97 -7.31 1.33 7.96
C ARG A 97 -6.96 0.32 9.05
N SER A 98 -7.47 0.55 10.25
CA SER A 98 -7.44 -0.39 11.37
C SER A 98 -8.85 -0.46 11.95
N GLY A 99 -9.56 -1.55 11.63
CA GLY A 99 -11.01 -1.60 11.80
C GLY A 99 -11.70 -0.51 10.96
N GLU A 100 -12.55 0.31 11.60
CA GLU A 100 -13.23 1.43 10.93
C GLU A 100 -12.42 2.73 10.88
N LEU A 101 -11.27 2.78 11.56
CA LEU A 101 -10.44 3.98 11.64
C LEU A 101 -9.50 4.07 10.44
N ILE A 102 -9.52 5.21 9.74
CA ILE A 102 -8.51 5.56 8.74
C ILE A 102 -7.30 6.12 9.49
N LEU A 103 -6.17 5.40 9.44
CA LEU A 103 -4.92 5.81 10.07
C LEU A 103 -4.14 6.78 9.20
N THR A 104 -4.06 6.48 7.91
CA THR A 104 -3.35 7.28 6.91
C THR A 104 -4.06 7.24 5.59
N SER A 105 -3.85 8.27 4.78
CA SER A 105 -4.32 8.30 3.40
C SER A 105 -3.29 8.97 2.48
N GLY A 106 -3.36 8.63 1.20
CA GLY A 106 -2.53 9.20 0.16
C GLY A 106 -3.25 9.14 -1.19
N VAL A 107 -2.65 9.79 -2.18
CA VAL A 107 -3.11 9.75 -3.56
C VAL A 107 -1.91 9.37 -4.42
N PHE A 108 -2.11 8.42 -5.34
CA PHE A 108 -1.09 8.02 -6.28
C PHE A 108 -0.77 9.16 -7.25
N TYR A 109 0.52 9.38 -7.52
CA TYR A 109 1.01 10.27 -8.55
C TYR A 109 1.93 9.53 -9.52
N VAL A 110 2.23 10.14 -10.65
CA VAL A 110 3.31 9.70 -11.54
C VAL A 110 4.60 10.23 -10.94
N ASP A 111 5.55 9.34 -10.65
CA ASP A 111 6.92 9.74 -10.31
C ASP A 111 7.74 10.03 -11.58
#